data_AF-A0A9P2UP90-F1
#
_entry.id   AF-A0A9P2UP90-F1
#
_cell.length_a   1.000
_cell.length_b   1.000
_cell.length_c   1.000
_cell.angle_alpha   90.00
_cell.angle_beta   90.00
_cell.angle_gamma   90.00
#
_symmetry.space_group_name_H-M   'P 1'
#
loop_
_entity.id
_entity.type
_entity.pdbx_description
1 polymer ?
#
loop_
_entity_poly.entity_id
_entity_poly.type
_entity_poly.pdbx_seq_one_letter_code
_entity_poly.pdbx_strand_id
1 'polypeptide(L)'
;GKTNQEIVQRIRGTKRLNYEDGLLSSSKTDIDRTVRTVRSHVANQAYLNSFNQIGFEYVRLVATLDGRTSKLCATLDGSVWEINDPAKRVPPLHPNCRSILVPVEKDGKLVGERPFVMDERRVKDIPKEERSQLIGQLDANTTFREFFKKTDDFFQREWLGPKRYKLYKEGKFDFEKFFDPEGRLYTLDQLRKLDEQTFKELGL
;
A
#
# COMPACT_ATOMS: atom_id res chain seq x y z
N GLY A 1 11.94 38.24 20.44
CA GLY A 1 12.15 37.86 19.03
C GLY A 1 13.00 36.60 18.98
N LYS A 2 12.91 35.81 17.92
CA LYS A 2 13.82 34.66 17.73
C LYS A 2 15.19 35.13 17.27
N THR A 3 16.25 34.44 17.68
CA THR A 3 17.61 34.70 17.19
C THR A 3 17.81 34.18 15.77
N ASN A 4 18.82 34.68 15.06
CA ASN A 4 19.17 34.18 13.73
C ASN A 4 19.45 32.67 13.74
N GLN A 5 20.06 32.15 14.81
CA GLN A 5 20.35 30.73 14.94
C GLN A 5 19.06 29.90 15.06
N GLU A 6 18.09 30.35 15.86
CA GLU A 6 16.80 29.68 16.01
C GLU A 6 16.00 29.67 14.70
N ILE A 7 16.08 30.74 13.91
CA ILE A 7 15.44 30.83 12.59
C ILE A 7 16.11 29.83 11.63
N VAL A 8 17.44 29.80 11.55
CA VAL A 8 18.20 28.86 10.72
C VAL A 8 17.91 27.41 11.12
N GLN A 9 17.86 27.12 12.42
CA GLN A 9 17.56 25.78 12.93
C GLN A 9 16.15 25.32 12.57
N ARG A 10 15.15 26.22 12.57
CA ARG A 10 13.79 25.89 12.12
C ARG A 10 13.73 25.55 10.63
N ILE A 11 14.51 26.25 9.81
CA ILE A 11 14.55 26.01 8.36
C ILE A 11 15.30 24.71 8.05
N ARG A 12 16.49 24.55 8.62
CA ARG A 12 17.40 23.41 8.35
C ARG A 12 17.01 22.13 9.08
N GLY A 13 16.44 22.24 10.28
CA GLY A 13 16.26 21.11 11.20
C GLY A 13 17.42 20.94 12.18
N THR A 14 17.35 19.92 13.02
CA THR A 14 18.29 19.63 14.10
C THR A 14 19.14 18.40 13.82
N LYS A 15 20.44 18.46 14.15
CA LYS A 15 21.36 17.33 13.98
C LYS A 15 20.89 16.08 14.75
N ARG A 16 20.25 16.27 15.92
CA ARG A 16 19.69 15.20 16.75
C ARG A 16 18.66 14.36 15.99
N LEU A 17 17.89 14.98 15.10
CA LEU A 17 16.87 14.32 14.28
C LEU A 17 17.34 14.16 12.82
N ASN A 18 18.65 14.18 12.57
CA ASN A 18 19.24 14.12 11.24
C ASN A 18 18.66 15.16 10.26
N TYR A 19 18.22 16.32 10.76
CA TYR A 19 17.61 17.42 9.99
C TYR A 19 16.23 17.13 9.38
N GLU A 20 15.59 16.01 9.74
CA GLU A 20 14.27 15.62 9.21
C GLU A 20 13.12 16.47 9.76
N ASP A 21 13.35 17.22 10.84
CA ASP A 21 12.40 18.13 11.48
C ASP A 21 12.42 19.56 10.89
N GLY A 22 13.26 19.82 9.89
CA GLY A 22 13.38 21.12 9.23
C GLY A 22 12.31 21.36 8.17
N LEU A 23 11.96 22.64 7.95
CA LEU A 23 11.07 23.05 6.85
C LEU A 23 11.61 22.61 5.48
N LEU A 24 12.93 22.61 5.27
CA LEU A 24 13.53 22.14 4.03
C LEU A 24 13.28 20.65 3.78
N SER A 25 13.32 19.79 4.82
CA SER A 25 13.02 18.36 4.66
C SER A 25 11.53 18.12 4.36
N SER A 26 10.64 18.84 5.04
CA SER A 26 9.20 18.80 4.76
C SER A 26 8.91 19.16 3.30
N SER A 27 9.42 20.31 2.84
CA SER A 27 9.24 20.75 1.45
C SER A 27 9.80 19.74 0.45
N LYS A 28 10.98 19.18 0.72
CA LYS A 28 11.57 18.13 -0.14
C LYS A 28 10.67 16.90 -0.23
N THR A 29 10.11 16.46 0.89
CA THR A 29 9.21 15.31 0.96
C THR A 29 7.92 15.56 0.19
N ASP A 30 7.35 16.76 0.31
CA ASP A 30 6.15 17.15 -0.43
C ASP A 30 6.39 17.21 -1.95
N ILE A 31 7.53 17.75 -2.37
CA ILE A 31 7.94 17.80 -3.77
C ILE A 31 8.12 16.37 -4.31
N ASP A 32 8.86 15.50 -3.61
CA ASP A 32 9.09 14.11 -4.04
C ASP A 32 7.76 13.34 -4.18
N ARG A 33 6.88 13.45 -3.17
CA ARG A 33 5.53 12.86 -3.20
C ARG A 33 4.73 13.34 -4.42
N THR A 34 4.77 14.63 -4.70
CA THR A 34 4.03 15.25 -5.81
C THR A 34 4.58 14.77 -7.15
N VAL A 35 5.89 14.88 -7.37
CA VAL A 35 6.56 14.44 -8.60
C VAL A 35 6.28 12.96 -8.86
N ARG A 36 6.42 12.11 -7.84
CA ARG A 36 6.19 10.67 -7.95
C ARG A 36 4.74 10.35 -8.32
N THR A 37 3.79 11.07 -7.73
CA THR A 37 2.37 10.89 -8.03
C THR A 37 2.06 11.31 -9.47
N VAL A 38 2.49 12.50 -9.89
CA VAL A 38 2.27 12.98 -11.27
C VAL A 38 2.93 12.06 -12.29
N ARG A 39 4.19 11.66 -12.08
CA ARG A 39 4.88 10.71 -12.95
C ARG A 39 4.12 9.39 -13.07
N SER A 40 3.65 8.85 -11.95
CA SER A 40 2.89 7.59 -11.95
C SER A 40 1.58 7.74 -12.71
N HIS A 41 0.92 8.89 -12.61
CA HIS A 41 -0.31 9.17 -13.36
C HIS A 41 -0.03 9.17 -14.87
N VAL A 42 0.94 9.97 -15.32
CA VAL A 42 1.32 10.05 -16.73
C VAL A 42 1.74 8.68 -17.28
N ALA A 43 2.52 7.91 -16.53
CA ALA A 43 2.95 6.58 -16.94
C ALA A 43 1.77 5.61 -17.11
N ASN A 44 0.85 5.54 -16.15
CA ASN A 44 -0.31 4.64 -16.26
C ASN A 44 -1.26 5.05 -17.40
N GLN A 45 -1.44 6.35 -17.66
CA GLN A 45 -2.22 6.81 -18.81
C GLN A 45 -1.57 6.44 -20.14
N ALA A 46 -0.24 6.64 -20.26
CA ALA A 46 0.51 6.23 -21.43
C ALA A 46 0.43 4.70 -21.66
N TYR A 47 0.60 3.91 -20.60
CA TYR A 47 0.48 2.46 -20.66
C TYR A 47 -0.90 2.00 -21.09
N LEU A 48 -1.98 2.56 -20.54
CA LEU A 48 -3.34 2.24 -20.96
C LEU A 48 -3.57 2.48 -22.46
N ASN A 49 -3.08 3.61 -22.97
CA ASN A 49 -3.15 3.91 -24.40
C ASN A 49 -2.36 2.89 -25.23
N SER A 50 -1.15 2.52 -24.80
CA SER A 50 -0.34 1.50 -25.47
C SER A 50 -1.01 0.13 -25.45
N PHE A 51 -1.60 -0.29 -24.32
CA PHE A 51 -2.29 -1.57 -24.21
C PHE A 51 -3.47 -1.66 -25.18
N ASN A 52 -4.27 -0.59 -25.28
CA ASN A 52 -5.37 -0.50 -26.23
C ASN A 52 -4.88 -0.57 -27.69
N GLN A 53 -3.79 0.13 -28.03
CA GLN A 53 -3.21 0.12 -29.38
C GLN A 53 -2.65 -1.25 -29.79
N ILE A 54 -2.12 -2.01 -28.83
CA ILE A 54 -1.59 -3.36 -29.05
C ILE A 54 -2.72 -4.42 -29.11
N GLY A 55 -3.95 -4.04 -28.75
CA GLY A 55 -5.12 -4.91 -28.84
C GLY A 55 -5.45 -5.68 -27.56
N PHE A 56 -4.87 -5.31 -26.41
CA PHE A 56 -5.32 -5.85 -25.13
C PHE A 56 -6.68 -5.26 -24.77
N GLU A 57 -7.60 -6.11 -24.27
CA GLU A 57 -8.93 -5.68 -23.85
C GLU A 57 -9.07 -5.56 -22.33
N TYR A 58 -8.21 -6.24 -21.56
CA TYR A 58 -8.30 -6.31 -20.10
C TYR A 58 -7.02 -5.84 -19.43
N VAL A 59 -7.18 -5.30 -18.23
CA VAL A 59 -6.08 -4.90 -17.36
C VAL A 59 -6.32 -5.37 -15.94
N ARG A 60 -5.24 -5.78 -15.28
CA ARG A 60 -5.21 -6.18 -13.88
C ARG A 60 -4.46 -5.13 -13.06
N LEU A 61 -5.01 -4.73 -11.91
CA LEU A 61 -4.27 -3.92 -10.95
C LEU A 61 -3.34 -4.80 -10.13
N VAL A 62 -2.07 -4.39 -10.09
CA VAL A 62 -0.99 -5.07 -9.39
C VAL A 62 -0.41 -4.08 -8.36
N ALA A 63 -0.71 -4.29 -7.09
CA ALA A 63 -0.22 -3.50 -5.95
C ALA A 63 1.03 -4.13 -5.35
N THR A 64 2.09 -3.38 -5.08
CA THR A 64 3.33 -3.94 -4.50
C THR A 64 3.04 -4.82 -3.28
N LEU A 65 3.69 -5.99 -3.16
CA LEU A 65 3.51 -6.87 -1.99
C LEU A 65 4.48 -6.45 -0.88
N ASP A 66 4.20 -5.36 -0.16
CA ASP A 66 5.01 -4.99 1.01
C ASP A 66 4.23 -4.31 2.13
N GLY A 67 4.89 -4.08 3.27
CA GLY A 67 4.29 -3.45 4.45
C GLY A 67 3.84 -2.00 4.22
N ARG A 68 4.37 -1.32 3.20
CA ARG A 68 4.01 0.07 2.87
C ARG A 68 2.87 0.15 1.85
N THR A 69 2.32 -0.98 1.41
CA THR A 69 1.18 -0.96 0.50
C THR A 69 -0.05 -0.49 1.25
N SER A 70 -0.70 0.52 0.66
CA SER A 70 -1.88 1.11 1.26
C SER A 70 -3.02 0.09 1.33
N LYS A 71 -3.90 0.31 2.30
CA LYS A 71 -5.12 -0.48 2.48
C LYS A 71 -5.96 -0.57 1.21
N LEU A 72 -6.18 0.58 0.57
CA LEU A 72 -6.92 0.67 -0.69
C LEU A 72 -6.28 -0.17 -1.80
N CYS A 73 -4.97 -0.06 -1.99
CA CYS A 73 -4.28 -0.82 -3.03
C CYS A 73 -4.22 -2.30 -2.73
N ALA A 74 -4.08 -2.69 -1.46
CA ALA A 74 -4.13 -4.08 -1.03
C ALA A 74 -5.50 -4.72 -1.30
N THR A 75 -6.58 -3.99 -1.07
CA THR A 75 -7.96 -4.46 -1.34
C THR A 75 -8.24 -4.62 -2.83
N LEU A 76 -7.69 -3.74 -3.67
CA LEU A 76 -7.88 -3.76 -5.12
C LEU A 76 -6.87 -4.67 -5.86
N ASP A 77 -5.89 -5.24 -5.17
CA ASP A 77 -4.87 -6.06 -5.81
C ASP A 77 -5.48 -7.31 -6.43
N GLY A 78 -5.21 -7.52 -7.72
CA GLY A 78 -5.77 -8.62 -8.50
C GLY A 78 -7.13 -8.34 -9.13
N SER A 79 -7.75 -7.19 -8.91
CA SER A 79 -8.94 -6.79 -9.65
C SER A 79 -8.63 -6.63 -11.14
N VAL A 80 -9.52 -7.17 -11.97
CA VAL A 80 -9.42 -7.15 -13.44
C VAL A 80 -10.60 -6.36 -13.99
N TRP A 81 -10.33 -5.50 -14.96
CA TRP A 81 -11.35 -4.72 -15.67
C TRP A 81 -11.08 -4.73 -17.15
N GLU A 82 -12.12 -4.49 -17.94
CA GLU A 82 -11.94 -4.08 -19.33
C GLU A 82 -11.23 -2.71 -19.38
N ILE A 83 -10.41 -2.50 -20.42
CA ILE A 83 -9.66 -1.24 -20.57
C ILE A 83 -10.59 -0.03 -20.68
N ASN A 84 -11.79 -0.19 -21.25
CA ASN A 84 -12.74 0.90 -21.42
C ASN A 84 -13.80 0.96 -20.30
N ASP A 85 -13.69 0.12 -19.26
CA ASP A 85 -14.62 0.13 -18.13
C ASP A 85 -14.51 1.46 -17.35
N PRO A 86 -15.61 2.21 -17.17
CA PRO A 86 -15.63 3.45 -16.39
C PRO A 86 -15.40 3.22 -14.88
N ALA A 87 -15.69 2.04 -14.36
CA ALA A 87 -15.45 1.67 -12.96
C ALA A 87 -13.97 1.31 -12.68
N LYS A 88 -13.15 1.14 -13.73
CA LYS A 88 -11.74 0.80 -13.60
C LYS A 88 -10.99 1.81 -12.74
N ARG A 89 -10.22 1.31 -11.78
CA ARG A 89 -9.37 2.14 -10.90
C ARG A 89 -7.97 2.26 -11.48
N VAL A 90 -7.59 3.46 -11.90
CA VAL A 90 -6.27 3.74 -12.51
C VAL A 90 -5.32 4.35 -11.48
N PRO A 91 -4.18 3.71 -11.15
CA PRO A 91 -3.16 4.31 -10.31
C PRO A 91 -2.60 5.61 -10.92
N PRO A 92 -2.15 6.57 -10.09
CA PRO A 92 -2.04 6.51 -8.64
C PRO A 92 -3.39 6.74 -7.94
N LEU A 93 -3.74 5.87 -7.00
CA LEU A 93 -5.00 5.97 -6.22
C LEU A 93 -4.88 6.84 -4.96
N HIS A 94 -3.65 7.16 -4.58
CA HIS A 94 -3.29 7.94 -3.41
C HIS A 94 -1.87 8.50 -3.59
N PRO A 95 -1.44 9.51 -2.79
CA PRO A 95 -0.07 9.98 -2.83
C PRO A 95 0.91 8.83 -2.54
N ASN A 96 2.04 8.80 -3.23
CA ASN A 96 3.03 7.72 -3.16
C ASN A 96 2.53 6.32 -3.57
N CYS A 97 1.41 6.21 -4.31
CA CYS A 97 0.96 4.93 -4.87
C CYS A 97 2.05 4.23 -5.68
N ARG A 98 2.11 2.90 -5.57
CA ARG A 98 3.11 2.03 -6.22
C ARG A 98 2.47 0.89 -6.99
N SER A 99 1.15 0.90 -7.05
CA SER A 99 0.40 -0.01 -7.89
C SER A 99 0.49 0.43 -9.33
N ILE A 100 0.37 -0.54 -10.22
CA ILE A 100 0.37 -0.37 -11.67
C ILE A 100 -0.80 -1.14 -12.27
N LEU A 101 -1.17 -0.79 -13.50
CA LEU A 101 -1.99 -1.64 -14.36
C LEU A 101 -1.10 -2.45 -15.29
N VAL A 102 -1.42 -3.72 -15.42
CA VAL A 102 -0.73 -4.67 -16.31
C VAL A 102 -1.76 -5.21 -17.30
N PRO A 103 -1.44 -5.29 -18.61
CA PRO A 103 -2.35 -5.86 -19.58
C PRO A 103 -2.46 -7.36 -19.35
N VAL A 104 -3.66 -7.91 -19.47
CA VAL A 104 -3.93 -9.33 -19.29
C VAL A 104 -4.89 -9.81 -20.36
N GLU A 105 -4.87 -11.11 -20.62
CA GLU A 105 -5.91 -11.77 -21.41
C GLU A 105 -7.22 -11.85 -20.61
N LYS A 106 -8.27 -12.38 -21.24
CA LYS A 106 -9.60 -12.56 -20.63
C LYS A 106 -9.58 -13.39 -19.34
N ASP A 107 -8.60 -14.29 -19.17
CA ASP A 107 -8.46 -15.09 -17.95
C ASP A 107 -7.91 -14.28 -16.76
N GLY A 108 -7.43 -13.06 -17.00
CA GLY A 108 -6.93 -12.14 -15.99
C GLY A 108 -5.63 -12.59 -15.33
N LYS A 109 -4.92 -13.57 -15.92
CA LYS A 109 -3.72 -14.16 -15.33
C LYS A 109 -2.45 -13.50 -15.84
N LEU A 110 -1.45 -13.51 -14.96
CA LEU A 110 -0.10 -13.06 -15.23
C LEU A 110 0.84 -14.26 -15.24
N VAL A 111 1.86 -14.18 -16.09
CA VAL A 111 2.93 -15.18 -16.16
C VAL A 111 4.12 -14.71 -15.32
N GLY A 112 4.75 -15.64 -14.61
CA GLY A 112 5.99 -15.40 -13.87
C GLY A 112 5.77 -15.10 -12.40
N GLU A 113 6.73 -14.40 -11.81
CA GLU A 113 6.77 -14.13 -10.38
C GLU A 113 6.85 -12.64 -10.10
N ARG A 114 6.42 -12.25 -8.90
CA ARG A 114 6.46 -10.89 -8.39
C ARG A 114 7.17 -10.84 -7.05
N PRO A 115 7.97 -9.78 -6.78
CA PRO A 115 8.67 -9.66 -5.52
C PRO A 115 7.74 -9.26 -4.38
N PHE A 116 8.08 -9.68 -3.17
CA PHE A 116 7.48 -9.20 -1.93
C PHE A 116 8.53 -8.74 -0.92
N VAL A 117 8.11 -7.89 0.03
CA VAL A 117 8.90 -7.45 1.17
C VAL A 117 8.00 -7.44 2.41
N MET A 118 8.19 -8.39 3.32
CA MET A 118 7.45 -8.50 4.59
C MET A 118 7.92 -7.48 5.64
N ASP A 119 8.08 -6.22 5.25
CA ASP A 119 8.53 -5.14 6.13
C ASP A 119 8.01 -3.77 5.66
N GLU A 120 7.87 -2.83 6.59
CA GLU A 120 7.50 -1.43 6.28
C GLU A 120 8.71 -0.55 5.93
N ARG A 121 9.92 -0.97 6.32
CA ARG A 121 11.17 -0.28 5.98
C ARG A 121 11.43 -0.37 4.48
N ARG A 122 12.17 0.59 3.94
CA ARG A 122 12.67 0.47 2.56
C ARG A 122 13.73 -0.61 2.54
N VAL A 123 13.83 -1.39 1.45
CA VAL A 123 14.83 -2.48 1.32
C VAL A 123 16.25 -2.05 1.69
N LYS A 124 16.65 -0.83 1.32
CA LYS A 124 17.97 -0.27 1.66
C LYS A 124 18.21 -0.10 3.17
N ASP A 125 17.13 0.09 3.93
CA ASP A 125 17.13 0.31 5.38
C ASP A 125 16.94 -1.00 6.16
N ILE A 126 16.70 -2.13 5.46
CA ILE A 126 16.66 -3.48 6.06
C ILE A 126 18.09 -4.04 6.11
N PRO A 127 18.59 -4.46 7.30
CA PRO A 127 19.89 -5.11 7.45
C PRO A 127 20.03 -6.31 6.52
N LYS A 128 21.22 -6.49 5.92
CA LYS A 128 21.44 -7.52 4.89
C LYS A 128 21.11 -8.94 5.39
N GLU A 129 21.42 -9.22 6.65
CA GLU A 129 21.18 -10.53 7.28
C GLU A 129 19.69 -10.87 7.39
N GLU A 130 18.81 -9.86 7.53
CA GLU A 130 17.35 -10.04 7.65
C GLU A 130 16.67 -10.21 6.28
N ARG A 131 17.32 -9.80 5.19
CA ARG A 131 16.69 -9.72 3.86
C ARG A 131 16.23 -11.06 3.33
N SER A 132 16.97 -12.13 3.60
CA SER A 132 16.64 -13.49 3.12
C SER A 132 15.32 -14.02 3.68
N GLN A 133 14.92 -13.55 4.87
CA GLN A 133 13.67 -13.95 5.53
C GLN A 133 12.50 -13.06 5.13
N LEU A 134 12.76 -11.79 4.83
CA LEU A 134 11.73 -10.78 4.59
C LEU A 134 11.46 -10.51 3.12
N ILE A 135 12.39 -10.85 2.22
CA ILE A 135 12.33 -10.52 0.80
C ILE A 135 12.36 -11.80 -0.01
N GLY A 136 11.43 -11.93 -0.94
CA GLY A 136 11.38 -13.07 -1.83
C GLY A 136 10.50 -12.81 -3.05
N GLN A 137 10.14 -13.90 -3.73
CA GLN A 137 9.26 -13.89 -4.88
C GLN A 137 8.09 -14.85 -4.65
N LEU A 138 6.95 -14.52 -5.25
CA LEU A 138 5.73 -15.33 -5.26
C LEU A 138 5.17 -15.34 -6.68
N ASP A 139 4.28 -16.29 -6.96
CA ASP A 139 3.53 -16.32 -8.22
C ASP A 139 2.86 -14.96 -8.49
N ALA A 140 2.96 -14.48 -9.73
CA ALA A 140 2.46 -13.17 -10.13
C ALA A 140 0.95 -12.96 -9.87
N ASN A 141 0.19 -14.04 -9.78
CA ASN A 141 -1.25 -14.01 -9.51
C ASN A 141 -1.58 -13.97 -8.02
N THR A 142 -0.59 -14.16 -7.14
CA THR A 142 -0.78 -14.00 -5.69
C THR A 142 -1.21 -12.57 -5.39
N THR A 143 -2.42 -12.44 -4.87
CA THR A 143 -3.00 -11.17 -4.43
C THR A 143 -2.42 -10.75 -3.09
N PHE A 144 -2.50 -9.46 -2.77
CA PHE A 144 -2.09 -8.96 -1.45
C PHE A 144 -2.83 -9.67 -0.32
N ARG A 145 -4.11 -10.01 -0.52
CA ARG A 145 -4.90 -10.78 0.45
C ARG A 145 -4.29 -12.15 0.73
N GLU A 146 -3.93 -12.89 -0.31
CA GLU A 146 -3.33 -14.22 -0.17
C GLU A 146 -1.92 -14.13 0.41
N PHE A 147 -1.13 -13.13 -0.01
CA PHE A 147 0.16 -12.83 0.58
C PHE A 147 0.02 -12.54 2.08
N PHE A 148 -0.88 -11.63 2.46
CA PHE A 148 -1.15 -11.25 3.85
C PHE A 148 -1.55 -12.44 4.71
N LYS A 149 -2.32 -13.40 4.19
CA LYS A 149 -2.68 -14.62 4.93
C LYS A 149 -1.48 -15.53 5.19
N LYS A 150 -0.47 -15.50 4.32
CA LYS A 150 0.75 -16.35 4.39
C LYS A 150 1.88 -15.71 5.19
N THR A 151 1.81 -14.40 5.47
CA THR A 151 2.83 -13.72 6.28
C THR A 151 2.74 -14.09 7.76
N ASP A 152 3.81 -13.79 8.49
CA ASP A 152 3.87 -14.03 9.93
C ASP A 152 2.98 -13.06 10.73
N ASP A 153 2.75 -13.44 11.99
CA ASP A 153 1.96 -12.70 12.95
C ASP A 153 2.50 -11.28 13.20
N PHE A 154 3.81 -11.09 13.11
CA PHE A 154 4.45 -9.81 13.30
C PHE A 154 4.03 -8.84 12.19
N PHE A 155 4.22 -9.21 10.92
CA PHE A 155 3.83 -8.42 9.77
C PHE A 155 2.33 -8.14 9.76
N GLN A 156 1.51 -9.15 10.04
CA GLN A 156 0.05 -8.97 10.10
C GLN A 156 -0.36 -7.94 11.15
N ARG A 157 0.28 -7.99 12.33
CA ARG A 157 0.05 -7.06 13.43
C ARG A 157 0.53 -5.65 13.13
N GLU A 158 1.74 -5.50 12.60
CA GLU A 158 2.28 -4.20 12.23
C GLU A 158 1.42 -3.54 11.13
N TRP A 159 1.07 -4.30 10.10
CA TRP A 159 0.27 -3.78 9.00
C TRP A 159 -1.15 -3.40 9.44
N LEU A 160 -1.90 -4.25 10.16
CA LEU A 160 -3.27 -3.93 10.59
C LEU A 160 -3.34 -2.94 11.76
N GLY A 161 -2.29 -2.90 12.58
CA GLY A 161 -2.30 -2.33 13.91
C GLY A 161 -2.90 -3.29 14.96
N PRO A 162 -2.58 -3.08 16.25
CA PRO A 162 -2.79 -4.08 17.30
C PRO A 162 -4.25 -4.47 17.52
N LYS A 163 -5.18 -3.50 17.54
CA LYS A 163 -6.61 -3.78 17.76
C LYS A 163 -7.26 -4.55 16.61
N ARG A 164 -6.93 -4.19 15.35
CA ARG A 164 -7.47 -4.88 14.17
C ARG A 164 -6.85 -6.26 13.99
N TYR A 165 -5.58 -6.41 14.34
CA TYR A 165 -4.94 -7.72 14.40
C TYR A 165 -5.63 -8.66 15.39
N LYS A 166 -5.99 -8.15 16.58
CA LYS A 166 -6.77 -8.93 17.56
C LYS A 166 -8.13 -9.38 16.97
N LEU A 167 -8.84 -8.49 16.28
CA LEU A 167 -10.07 -8.84 15.56
C LEU A 167 -9.84 -9.90 14.46
N TYR A 168 -8.73 -9.80 13.73
CA TYR A 168 -8.37 -10.73 12.67
C TYR A 168 -8.10 -12.14 13.22
N LYS A 169 -7.28 -12.25 14.27
CA LYS A 169 -6.87 -13.54 14.84
C LYS A 169 -7.92 -14.17 15.76
N GLU A 170 -8.42 -13.41 16.72
CA GLU A 170 -9.32 -13.92 17.77
C GLU A 170 -10.78 -13.75 17.36
N GLY A 171 -11.13 -12.58 16.81
CA GLY A 171 -12.49 -12.27 16.35
C GLY A 171 -12.88 -12.91 15.02
N LYS A 172 -11.96 -13.61 14.37
CA LYS A 172 -12.15 -14.25 13.05
C LYS A 172 -12.69 -13.29 11.99
N PHE A 173 -12.31 -12.01 12.07
CA PHE A 173 -12.63 -11.06 11.00
C PHE A 173 -11.78 -11.41 9.78
N ASP A 174 -12.44 -11.72 8.66
CA ASP A 174 -11.74 -11.85 7.38
C ASP A 174 -11.14 -10.51 6.93
N PHE A 175 -10.15 -10.59 6.02
CA PHE A 175 -9.43 -9.42 5.50
C PHE A 175 -10.40 -8.35 4.97
N GLU A 176 -11.42 -8.78 4.24
CA GLU A 176 -12.42 -7.96 3.58
C GLU A 176 -13.31 -7.19 4.56
N LYS A 177 -13.55 -7.74 5.76
CA LYS A 177 -14.41 -7.14 6.79
C LYS A 177 -13.82 -5.83 7.35
N PHE A 178 -12.54 -5.58 7.13
CA PHE A 178 -11.88 -4.34 7.54
C PHE A 178 -12.09 -3.16 6.60
N PHE A 179 -12.62 -3.39 5.40
CA PHE A 179 -12.71 -2.37 4.36
C PHE A 179 -14.16 -2.10 3.96
N ASP A 180 -14.45 -0.83 3.65
CA ASP A 180 -15.70 -0.45 3.02
C ASP A 180 -15.73 -0.84 1.52
N PRO A 181 -16.89 -0.78 0.85
CA PRO A 181 -16.99 -1.09 -0.58
C PRO A 181 -16.05 -0.26 -1.47
N GLU A 182 -15.68 0.94 -1.04
CA GLU A 182 -14.74 1.82 -1.72
C GLU A 182 -13.26 1.47 -1.45
N GLY A 183 -12.99 0.49 -0.58
CA GLY A 183 -11.67 -0.02 -0.21
C GLY A 183 -10.97 0.80 0.89
N ARG A 184 -11.68 1.68 1.58
CA ARG A 184 -11.16 2.44 2.72
C ARG A 184 -11.28 1.61 3.99
N LEU A 185 -10.33 1.78 4.89
CA LEU A 185 -10.31 1.05 6.15
C LEU A 185 -11.38 1.58 7.10
N TYR A 186 -12.26 0.71 7.58
CA TYR A 186 -13.22 1.08 8.63
C TYR A 186 -12.48 1.52 9.89
N THR A 187 -13.00 2.55 10.55
CA THR A 187 -12.58 2.93 11.89
C THR A 187 -12.96 1.85 12.89
N LEU A 188 -12.31 1.83 14.06
CA LEU A 188 -12.65 0.88 15.11
C LEU A 188 -14.09 1.05 15.58
N ASP A 189 -14.60 2.27 15.64
CA ASP A 189 -16.00 2.54 15.98
C ASP A 189 -16.97 2.01 14.92
N GLN A 190 -16.61 2.10 13.63
CA GLN A 190 -17.42 1.53 12.57
C GLN A 190 -17.43 -0.01 12.65
N LEU A 191 -16.27 -0.64 12.87
CA LEU A 191 -16.18 -2.09 13.06
C LEU A 191 -16.97 -2.56 14.28
N ARG A 192 -16.93 -1.81 15.38
CA ARG A 192 -17.71 -2.10 16.59
C ARG A 192 -19.22 -2.04 16.33
N LYS A 193 -19.68 -1.12 15.50
CA LYS A 193 -21.10 -1.05 15.09
C LYS A 193 -21.51 -2.20 14.20
N LEU A 194 -20.59 -2.74 13.39
CA LEU A 194 -20.85 -3.89 12.53
C LEU A 194 -20.94 -5.19 13.36
N ASP A 195 -20.18 -5.30 14.44
CA ASP A 195 -20.10 -6.51 15.25
C ASP A 195 -19.80 -6.18 16.72
N GLU A 196 -20.82 -5.69 17.41
CA GLU A 196 -20.67 -5.23 18.80
C GLU A 196 -20.34 -6.40 19.75
N GLN A 197 -20.86 -7.59 19.45
CA GLN A 197 -20.64 -8.79 20.25
C GLN A 197 -19.17 -9.20 20.26
N THR A 198 -18.53 -9.28 19.09
CA THR A 198 -17.11 -9.65 19.01
C THR A 198 -16.23 -8.63 19.74
N PHE A 199 -16.54 -7.33 19.66
CA PHE A 199 -15.80 -6.31 20.40
C PHE A 199 -15.95 -6.45 21.92
N LYS A 200 -17.14 -6.81 22.41
CA LYS A 200 -17.38 -7.08 23.84
C LYS A 200 -16.61 -8.31 24.31
N GLU A 201 -16.66 -9.40 23.55
CA GLU A 201 -15.95 -10.65 23.87
C GLU A 201 -14.43 -10.46 23.94
N LEU A 202 -13.88 -9.63 23.05
CA LEU A 202 -12.44 -9.35 22.99
C LEU A 202 -11.98 -8.19 23.89
N GLY A 203 -12.90 -7.48 24.54
CA GLY A 203 -12.59 -6.32 25.42
C GLY A 203 -11.90 -5.16 24.68
N LEU A 204 -12.36 -4.82 23.47
CA LEU A 204 -11.72 -3.84 22.57
C LEU A 204 -12.34 -2.44 22.53
#